data_AF-A0A353MGY7-F1
#
_entry.id   AF-A0A353MGY7-F1
#
_cell.length_a   1.000
_cell.length_b   1.000
_cell.length_c   1.000
_cell.angle_alpha   90.00
_cell.angle_beta   90.00
_cell.angle_gamma   90.00
#
_symmetry.space_group_name_H-M   'P 1'
#
loop_
_entity.id
_entity.type
_entity.pdbx_description
1 polymer ?
#
loop_
_entity_poly.entity_id
_entity_poly.type
_entity_poly.pdbx_seq_one_letter_code
_entity_poly.pdbx_strand_id
1 'polypeptide(L)'
;MKLRRSTIYLGMTSGLMLTLAGLLLHASGQRRAAEPGFARKAALVRQVELTDLCLFTEASYTRNPSMTDLSTPFQDSPLSLDHFPSGGLIGPPTHLTRNQRD
;
A
#
# COMPACT_ATOMS: atom_id res chain seq x y z
N MET A 1 7.50 -40.20 -19.99
CA MET A 1 8.60 -39.38 -19.42
C MET A 1 8.33 -39.13 -17.94
N LYS A 2 9.18 -39.58 -17.01
CA LYS A 2 9.07 -39.19 -15.60
C LYS A 2 9.61 -37.76 -15.46
N LEU A 3 8.76 -36.80 -15.09
CA LEU A 3 9.20 -35.44 -14.80
C LEU A 3 10.11 -35.44 -13.56
N ARG A 4 11.28 -34.80 -13.68
CA ARG A 4 12.17 -34.57 -12.54
C ARG A 4 11.52 -33.57 -11.59
N ARG A 5 11.64 -33.79 -10.28
CA ARG A 5 11.11 -32.88 -9.24
C ARG A 5 11.61 -31.44 -9.40
N SER A 6 12.86 -31.27 -9.86
CA SER A 6 13.43 -29.96 -10.17
C SER A 6 12.72 -29.24 -11.32
N THR A 7 12.30 -29.98 -12.37
CA THR A 7 11.56 -29.41 -13.49
C THR A 7 10.17 -28.93 -13.06
N ILE A 8 9.51 -29.66 -12.15
CA ILE A 8 8.22 -29.26 -11.58
C ILE A 8 8.38 -27.98 -10.74
N TYR A 9 9.39 -27.94 -9.86
CA TYR A 9 9.68 -26.76 -9.05
C TYR A 9 9.97 -25.53 -9.90
N LEU A 10 10.86 -25.65 -10.90
CA LEU A 10 11.19 -24.54 -11.81
C LEU A 10 9.99 -24.07 -12.63
N GLY A 11 9.16 -25.01 -13.11
CA GLY A 11 7.92 -24.66 -13.81
C GLY A 11 6.98 -23.87 -12.89
N MET A 12 6.76 -24.35 -11.66
CA MET A 12 5.90 -23.69 -10.69
C MET A 12 6.41 -22.30 -10.30
N THR A 13 7.70 -22.15 -9.99
CA THR A 13 8.28 -20.85 -9.64
C THR A 13 8.26 -19.88 -10.80
N SER A 14 8.54 -20.33 -12.03
CA SER A 14 8.41 -19.49 -13.23
C SER A 14 6.96 -19.04 -13.45
N GLY A 15 5.98 -19.93 -13.25
CA GLY A 15 4.57 -19.60 -13.33
C GLY A 15 4.18 -18.53 -12.30
N LEU A 16 4.61 -18.69 -11.05
CA LEU A 16 4.37 -17.70 -9.99
C LEU A 16 5.02 -16.35 -10.32
N MET A 17 6.26 -16.33 -10.80
CA MET A 17 6.90 -15.07 -11.22
C MET A 17 6.16 -14.39 -12.38
N LEU A 18 5.70 -15.15 -13.36
CA LEU A 18 4.90 -14.61 -14.48
C LEU A 18 3.56 -14.03 -13.99
N THR A 19 2.87 -14.73 -13.08
CA THR A 19 1.63 -14.20 -12.50
C THR A 19 1.86 -12.92 -11.70
N LEU A 20 2.92 -12.86 -10.89
CA LEU A 20 3.29 -11.66 -10.15
C LEU A 20 3.62 -10.49 -11.09
N ALA A 21 4.40 -10.74 -12.15
CA ALA A 21 4.71 -9.72 -13.16
C ALA A 21 3.44 -9.20 -13.83
N GLY A 22 2.51 -10.10 -14.19
CA GLY A 22 1.20 -9.73 -14.75
C GLY A 22 0.38 -8.85 -13.80
N LEU A 23 0.34 -9.18 -12.51
CA LEU A 23 -0.34 -8.38 -11.49
C LEU A 23 0.28 -6.99 -11.34
N LEU A 24 1.61 -6.89 -11.34
CA LEU A 24 2.30 -5.60 -11.24
C LEU A 24 2.06 -4.71 -12.47
N LEU A 25 2.08 -5.30 -13.67
CA LEU A 25 1.75 -4.58 -14.90
C LEU A 25 0.29 -4.09 -14.88
N HIS A 26 -0.65 -4.95 -14.49
CA HIS A 26 -2.05 -4.57 -14.36
C HIS A 26 -2.24 -3.44 -13.33
N ALA A 27 -1.62 -3.57 -12.15
CA ALA A 27 -1.66 -2.54 -11.11
C ALA A 27 -1.07 -1.20 -11.59
N SER A 28 0.00 -1.24 -12.39
CA SER A 28 0.59 -0.03 -12.96
C SER A 28 -0.34 0.68 -13.93
N GLY A 29 -1.07 -0.08 -14.76
CA GLY A 29 -2.10 0.45 -15.66
C GLY A 29 -3.29 1.04 -14.91
N GLN A 30 -3.80 0.32 -13.90
CA GLN A 30 -4.88 0.78 -13.03
C GLN A 30 -4.50 2.07 -12.29
N ARG A 31 -3.26 2.16 -11.80
CA ARG A 31 -2.76 3.36 -11.10
C ARG A 31 -2.73 4.59 -12.00
N ARG A 32 -2.31 4.44 -13.27
CA ARG A 32 -2.35 5.53 -14.26
C ARG A 32 -3.78 5.93 -14.60
N ALA A 33 -4.68 4.96 -14.77
CA ALA A 33 -6.09 5.24 -15.02
C ALA A 33 -6.78 5.96 -13.83
N ALA A 34 -6.35 5.67 -12.60
CA ALA A 34 -6.89 6.29 -11.39
C ALA A 34 -6.30 7.67 -11.07
N GLU A 35 -5.12 8.02 -11.62
CA GLU A 35 -4.41 9.28 -11.36
C GLU A 35 -5.27 10.55 -11.58
N PRO A 36 -6.04 10.70 -12.67
CA PRO A 36 -6.92 11.86 -12.85
C PRO A 36 -7.99 11.97 -11.76
N GLY A 37 -8.52 10.83 -11.30
CA GLY A 37 -9.49 10.76 -10.22
C GLY A 37 -8.91 11.22 -8.89
N PHE A 38 -7.67 10.83 -8.59
CA PHE A 38 -6.95 11.30 -7.41
C PHE A 38 -6.67 12.81 -7.47
N ALA A 39 -6.22 13.32 -8.61
CA ALA A 39 -5.97 14.76 -8.79
C ALA A 39 -7.26 15.59 -8.58
N ARG A 40 -8.40 15.11 -9.11
CA ARG A 40 -9.72 15.74 -8.91
C ARG A 40 -10.12 15.78 -7.44
N LYS A 41 -9.95 14.66 -6.71
CA LYS A 41 -10.25 14.57 -5.27
C LYS A 41 -9.35 15.48 -4.45
N ALA A 42 -8.05 15.53 -4.76
CA ALA A 42 -7.10 16.40 -4.09
C ALA A 42 -7.44 17.89 -4.30
N ALA A 43 -7.85 18.27 -5.51
CA ALA A 43 -8.32 19.63 -5.79
C ALA A 43 -9.59 19.98 -4.99
N LEU A 44 -10.54 19.05 -4.88
CA LEU A 44 -11.76 19.23 -4.07
C LEU A 44 -11.42 19.41 -2.59
N VAL A 45 -10.60 18.53 -2.01
CA VAL A 45 -10.12 18.63 -0.61
C VAL A 45 -9.55 20.01 -0.32
N ARG A 46 -8.72 20.55 -1.25
CA ARG A 46 -8.17 21.90 -1.13
C ARG A 46 -9.23 23.00 -1.21
N GLN A 47 -10.25 22.84 -2.04
CA GLN A 47 -11.32 23.83 -2.20
C GLN A 47 -12.22 23.94 -0.96
N VAL A 48 -12.44 22.83 -0.26
CA VAL A 48 -13.26 22.79 0.97
C VAL A 48 -12.41 22.92 2.25
N GLU A 49 -11.13 23.28 2.11
CA GLU A 49 -10.19 23.49 3.22
C GLU A 49 -10.06 22.29 4.16
N LEU A 50 -10.20 21.07 3.63
CA LEU A 50 -9.93 19.85 4.38
C LEU A 50 -8.41 19.61 4.43
N THR A 51 -7.92 19.16 5.58
CA THR A 51 -6.49 18.91 5.82
C THR A 51 -5.93 17.84 4.89
N ASP A 52 -6.70 16.78 4.63
CA ASP A 52 -6.33 15.67 3.77
C ASP A 52 -7.54 14.85 3.28
N LEU A 53 -7.28 13.96 2.31
CA LEU A 53 -8.27 13.03 1.76
C LEU A 53 -8.41 11.82 2.68
N CYS A 54 -9.65 11.43 2.99
CA CYS A 54 -9.94 10.17 3.65
C CYS A 54 -9.57 8.98 2.75
N LEU A 55 -8.44 8.31 3.04
CA LEU A 55 -7.93 7.20 2.21
C LEU A 55 -8.59 5.86 2.52
N PHE A 56 -8.96 5.64 3.78
CA PHE A 56 -9.53 4.39 4.28
C PHE A 56 -10.63 4.68 5.28
N THR A 57 -11.67 3.86 5.34
CA THR A 57 -12.75 4.03 6.33
C THR A 57 -12.57 3.16 7.56
N GLU A 58 -11.63 2.20 7.55
CA GLU A 58 -11.50 1.20 8.62
C GLU A 58 -10.65 1.72 9.79
N ALA A 59 -9.32 1.78 9.65
CA ALA A 59 -8.46 2.32 10.70
C ALA A 59 -8.50 3.84 10.78
N SER A 60 -8.87 4.38 11.95
CA SER A 60 -8.98 5.83 12.18
C SER A 60 -7.68 6.59 11.92
N TYR A 61 -6.52 5.98 12.22
CA TYR A 61 -5.19 6.53 11.96
C TYR A 61 -4.76 6.49 10.49
N THR A 62 -5.58 5.88 9.63
CA THR A 62 -5.35 5.83 8.19
C THR A 62 -6.34 6.68 7.41
N ARG A 63 -7.37 7.23 8.09
CA ARG A 63 -8.35 8.17 7.51
C ARG A 63 -7.69 9.51 7.19
N ASN A 64 -7.03 10.10 8.19
CA ASN A 64 -6.44 11.44 8.08
C ASN A 64 -4.97 11.40 8.53
N PRO A 65 -4.04 10.88 7.70
CA PRO A 65 -2.65 10.70 8.09
C PRO A 65 -1.99 12.00 8.60
N SER A 66 -2.44 13.16 8.13
CA SER A 66 -1.91 14.46 8.58
C SER A 66 -2.30 14.82 10.02
N MET A 67 -3.43 14.29 10.51
CA MET A 67 -3.98 14.59 11.84
C MET A 67 -3.80 13.46 12.84
N THR A 68 -3.30 12.33 12.37
CA THR A 68 -3.18 11.10 13.15
C THR A 68 -1.93 11.14 14.03
N ASP A 69 -2.05 10.66 15.27
CA ASP A 69 -0.90 10.44 16.16
C ASP A 69 -0.04 9.26 15.65
N LEU A 70 1.29 9.43 15.60
CA LEU A 70 2.26 8.43 15.16
C LEU A 70 2.22 7.14 16.01
N SER A 71 1.74 7.20 17.25
CA SER A 71 1.63 6.07 18.16
C SER A 71 0.32 5.28 18.01
N THR A 72 -0.64 5.79 17.22
CA THR A 72 -1.98 5.18 17.09
C THR A 72 -1.96 3.71 16.65
N PRO A 73 -1.10 3.27 15.71
CA PRO A 73 -1.06 1.86 15.28
C PRO A 73 -0.72 0.85 16.39
N PHE A 74 -0.25 1.29 17.56
CA PHE A 74 0.16 0.43 18.69
C PHE A 74 -0.62 0.71 19.98
N GLN A 75 -1.80 1.33 19.89
CA GLN A 75 -2.59 1.72 21.06
C GLN A 75 -3.19 0.54 21.84
N ASP A 76 -3.37 -0.63 21.19
CA ASP A 76 -3.94 -1.79 21.86
C ASP A 76 -2.96 -2.45 22.83
N SER A 77 -1.81 -2.92 22.33
CA SER A 77 -0.74 -3.49 23.15
C SER A 77 0.58 -3.57 22.39
N PRO A 78 1.74 -3.57 23.07
CA PRO A 78 3.01 -3.86 22.41
C PRO A 78 2.94 -5.23 21.71
N LEU A 79 3.24 -5.25 20.41
CA LEU A 79 3.21 -6.42 19.53
C LEU A 79 1.81 -6.96 19.16
N SER A 80 0.70 -6.23 19.40
CA SER A 80 -0.59 -6.63 18.84
C SER A 80 -0.56 -6.59 17.32
N LEU A 81 -1.26 -7.56 16.72
CA LEU A 81 -1.54 -7.52 15.29
C LEU A 81 -2.63 -6.48 15.03
N ASP A 82 -2.40 -5.64 14.02
CA ASP A 82 -3.39 -4.69 13.54
C ASP A 82 -4.61 -5.45 13.01
N HIS A 83 -5.80 -5.04 13.45
CA HIS A 83 -7.08 -5.58 13.00
C HIS A 83 -7.48 -5.07 11.61
N PHE A 84 -6.90 -3.97 11.17
CA PHE A 84 -7.26 -3.29 9.94
C PHE A 84 -6.17 -3.45 8.88
N PRO A 85 -6.46 -4.09 7.74
CA PRO A 85 -5.47 -4.31 6.69
C PRO A 85 -4.95 -2.99 6.09
N SER A 86 -5.69 -1.89 6.24
CA SER A 86 -5.27 -0.56 5.78
C SER A 86 -4.03 -0.02 6.50
N GLY A 87 -3.74 -0.49 7.72
CA GLY A 87 -2.53 -0.09 8.46
C GLY A 87 -1.24 -0.44 7.73
N GLY A 88 -1.20 -1.57 7.01
CA GLY A 88 -0.04 -2.01 6.22
C GLY A 88 0.20 -1.24 4.92
N LEU A 89 -0.74 -0.37 4.51
CA LEU A 89 -0.64 0.40 3.27
C LEU A 89 0.03 1.77 3.47
N ILE A 90 0.15 2.24 4.72
CA ILE A 90 0.86 3.48 5.04
C ILE A 90 2.33 3.16 5.25
N GLY A 91 3.17 3.69 4.37
CA GLY A 91 4.62 3.56 4.47
C GLY A 91 5.21 4.42 5.61
N PRO A 92 6.46 4.15 6.00
CA PRO A 92 7.16 4.95 7.01
C PRO A 92 7.25 6.42 6.58
N PRO A 93 7.27 7.37 7.53
CA PRO A 93 7.42 8.79 7.25
C PRO A 93 8.58 9.10 6.29
N THR A 94 8.37 10.05 5.38
CA THR A 94 9.36 10.44 4.37
C THR A 94 10.69 10.91 4.96
N HIS A 95 10.67 11.50 6.16
CA HIS A 95 11.89 11.94 6.86
C HIS A 95 12.75 10.77 7.36
N LEU A 96 12.16 9.59 7.63
CA LEU A 96 12.90 8.38 7.99
C LEU A 96 13.47 7.65 6.78
N THR A 97 12.87 7.84 5.60
CA THR A 97 13.33 7.24 4.33
C THR A 97 14.33 8.10 3.57
N ARG A 98 14.37 9.42 3.81
CA ARG A 98 15.29 10.36 3.12
C ARG A 98 16.76 10.16 3.50
N ASN A 99 17.06 9.63 4.69
CA ASN A 99 18.43 9.49 5.21
C ASN A 99 19.19 8.24 4.71
N GLN A 100 18.69 7.53 3.71
CA GLN A 100 19.29 6.28 3.20
C GLN A 100 19.75 6.35 1.73
N ARG A 101 19.84 7.55 1.13
CA ARG A 101 20.23 7.72 -0.28
C ARG A 101 21.34 8.74 -0.54
N ASP A 102 22.02 9.17 0.52
CA ASP A 102 23.29 9.93 0.44
C ASP A 102 24.42 9.06 1.02
#